data_AF-V6MCK1-F1
#
_entry.id   AF-V6MCK1-F1
#
_cell.length_a   1.000
_cell.length_b   1.000
_cell.length_c   1.000
_cell.angle_alpha   90.00
_cell.angle_beta   90.00
_cell.angle_gamma   90.00
#
_symmetry.space_group_name_H-M   'P 1'
#
loop_
_entity.id
_entity.type
_entity.pdbx_description
1 polymer ?
#
loop_
_entity_poly.entity_id
_entity_poly.type
_entity_poly.pdbx_seq_one_letter_code
_entity_poly.pdbx_strand_id
1 'polypeptide(L)'
;MGIHPFLLFSLPNQALFLIRWLWRGVNVLLRYAFKHDERLGISLPWVPLEWEEYTSEERADILLAWEEIRATIPDRILQLEAIIIEKTRQLSEEENFVRSCELNSEIHELASLINDLNIWFRVQQDHDTKVHQ
;
A
#
# COMPACT_ATOMS: atom_id res chain seq x y z
N MET A 1 -22.59 -26.82 -3.07
CA MET A 1 -23.31 -27.49 -4.18
C MET A 1 -23.24 -26.57 -5.38
N GLY A 2 -22.32 -26.87 -6.30
CA GLY A 2 -22.09 -26.08 -7.51
C GLY A 2 -23.20 -26.32 -8.53
N ILE A 3 -23.74 -25.24 -9.07
CA ILE A 3 -24.71 -25.31 -10.15
C ILE A 3 -23.92 -25.42 -11.46
N HIS A 4 -24.02 -26.58 -12.10
CA HIS A 4 -23.35 -26.94 -13.34
C HIS A 4 -23.65 -25.93 -14.47
N PRO A 5 -22.73 -25.71 -15.44
CA PRO A 5 -22.88 -24.73 -16.52
C PRO A 5 -23.92 -25.10 -17.60
N PHE A 6 -24.66 -26.20 -17.41
CA PHE A 6 -25.50 -26.80 -18.46
C PHE A 6 -26.94 -26.24 -18.53
N LEU A 7 -27.33 -25.32 -17.64
CA LEU A 7 -28.68 -24.72 -17.63
C LEU A 7 -28.78 -23.36 -18.35
N LEU A 8 -27.81 -23.00 -19.19
CA LEU A 8 -27.89 -21.77 -20.02
C LEU A 8 -28.59 -22.00 -21.37
N PHE A 9 -28.91 -23.25 -21.75
CA PHE A 9 -29.41 -23.57 -23.09
C PHE A 9 -30.95 -23.53 -23.24
N SER A 10 -31.70 -23.22 -22.18
CA SER A 10 -33.18 -23.20 -22.22
C SER A 10 -33.80 -21.83 -21.90
N LEU A 11 -33.00 -20.77 -21.84
CA LEU A 11 -33.52 -19.42 -21.62
C LEU A 11 -33.71 -18.68 -22.95
N PRO A 12 -34.83 -17.93 -23.14
CA PRO A 12 -35.05 -17.15 -24.34
C PRO A 12 -33.93 -16.12 -24.52
N ASN A 13 -33.58 -15.82 -25.78
CA ASN A 13 -32.40 -15.03 -26.16
C ASN A 13 -32.27 -13.69 -25.39
N GLN A 14 -33.39 -13.09 -24.99
CA GLN A 14 -33.41 -11.84 -24.20
C GLN A 14 -32.93 -11.98 -22.75
N ALA A 15 -33.09 -13.15 -22.12
CA ALA A 15 -32.59 -13.43 -20.77
C ALA A 15 -31.08 -13.69 -20.76
N LEU A 16 -30.53 -14.26 -21.84
CA LEU A 16 -29.08 -14.37 -22.04
C LEU A 16 -28.41 -13.00 -22.17
N PHE A 17 -29.08 -12.02 -22.81
CA PHE A 17 -28.60 -10.64 -22.83
C PHE A 17 -28.54 -10.03 -21.44
N LEU A 18 -29.57 -10.21 -20.59
CA LEU A 18 -29.58 -9.66 -19.22
C LEU A 18 -28.55 -10.34 -18.30
N ILE A 19 -28.37 -11.67 -18.38
CA ILE A 19 -27.34 -12.37 -17.61
C ILE A 19 -25.95 -11.97 -18.09
N ARG A 20 -25.74 -11.85 -19.41
CA ARG A 20 -24.49 -11.35 -20.00
C ARG A 20 -24.24 -9.86 -19.71
N TRP A 21 -25.28 -9.06 -19.50
CA TRP A 21 -25.20 -7.64 -19.13
C TRP A 21 -24.90 -7.48 -17.62
N LEU A 22 -25.55 -8.28 -16.76
CA LEU A 22 -25.27 -8.37 -15.32
C LEU A 22 -23.86 -8.89 -15.03
N TRP A 23 -23.34 -9.85 -15.81
CA TRP A 23 -21.96 -10.33 -15.69
C TRP A 23 -20.91 -9.47 -16.43
N ARG A 24 -21.33 -8.55 -17.31
CA ARG A 24 -20.44 -7.56 -17.95
C ARG A 24 -20.08 -6.40 -17.03
N GLY A 25 -20.82 -6.21 -15.92
CA GLY A 25 -20.68 -5.06 -15.03
C GLY A 25 -19.82 -5.27 -13.77
N VAL A 26 -19.27 -6.47 -13.53
CA VAL A 26 -18.63 -6.81 -12.23
C VAL A 26 -17.23 -7.39 -12.41
N ASN A 27 -16.48 -6.84 -13.36
CA ASN A 27 -15.03 -7.00 -13.34
C ASN A 27 -14.41 -5.69 -13.82
N VAL A 28 -14.63 -4.63 -13.04
CA VAL A 28 -13.80 -3.43 -13.14
C VAL A 28 -12.43 -3.86 -12.66
N LEU A 29 -11.56 -4.23 -13.59
CA LEU A 29 -10.13 -4.31 -13.34
C LEU A 29 -9.72 -2.93 -12.78
N LEU A 30 -9.41 -2.87 -11.49
CA LEU A 30 -8.86 -1.67 -10.88
C LEU A 30 -7.60 -1.30 -11.66
N ARG A 31 -7.62 -0.13 -12.33
CA ARG A 31 -6.49 0.34 -13.15
C ARG A 31 -5.31 0.82 -12.30
N TYR A 32 -5.59 1.23 -11.07
CA TYR A 32 -4.64 1.51 -10.01
C TYR A 32 -5.30 1.21 -8.66
N ALA A 33 -4.50 1.05 -7.60
CA ALA A 33 -4.98 0.87 -6.24
C ALA A 33 -3.95 1.35 -5.23
N PHE A 34 -4.35 1.49 -3.96
CA PHE A 34 -3.44 1.66 -2.84
C PHE A 34 -3.55 0.43 -1.94
N LYS A 35 -2.44 -0.25 -1.70
CA LYS A 35 -2.40 -1.50 -0.93
C LYS A 35 -1.71 -1.26 0.40
N HIS A 36 -2.35 -1.66 1.48
CA HIS A 36 -1.74 -1.55 2.81
C HIS A 36 -0.50 -2.44 2.88
N ASP A 37 0.63 -1.84 3.24
CA ASP A 37 1.85 -2.54 3.59
C ASP A 37 1.87 -2.71 5.11
N GLU A 38 1.64 -3.93 5.57
CA GLU A 38 1.57 -4.27 7.00
C GLU A 38 2.87 -3.91 7.75
N ARG A 39 4.01 -3.99 7.07
CA ARG A 39 5.32 -3.71 7.67
C ARG A 39 5.44 -2.21 7.93
N LEU A 40 5.19 -1.39 6.91
CA LEU A 40 5.30 0.07 7.01
C LEU A 40 4.13 0.69 7.80
N GLY A 41 2.96 0.07 7.77
CA GLY A 41 1.72 0.61 8.34
C GLY A 41 1.12 1.74 7.51
N ILE A 42 1.41 1.81 6.21
CA ILE A 42 0.85 2.79 5.26
C ILE A 42 0.39 2.09 3.99
N SER A 43 -0.45 2.74 3.20
CA SER A 43 -0.86 2.23 1.89
C SER A 43 0.09 2.69 0.80
N LEU A 44 0.64 1.75 0.01
CA LEU A 44 1.54 2.06 -1.10
C LEU A 44 0.79 2.06 -2.43
N PRO A 45 1.14 2.95 -3.37
CA PRO A 45 0.55 2.98 -4.69
C PRO A 45 0.89 1.71 -5.47
N TRP A 46 -0.13 1.10 -6.07
CA TRP A 46 -0.03 0.02 -7.05
C TRP A 46 -0.55 0.54 -8.39
N VAL A 47 0.40 0.89 -9.27
CA VAL A 47 0.16 1.55 -10.56
C VAL A 47 0.79 0.66 -11.64
N PRO A 48 0.04 -0.36 -12.14
CA PRO A 48 0.59 -1.40 -13.02
C PRO A 48 0.74 -1.00 -14.50
N LEU A 49 0.15 0.13 -14.92
CA LEU A 49 0.27 0.63 -16.29
C LEU A 49 1.39 1.65 -16.40
N GLU A 50 1.86 1.91 -17.61
CA GLU A 50 2.75 3.04 -17.85
C GLU A 50 2.03 4.36 -17.55
N TRP A 51 2.78 5.38 -17.13
CA TRP A 51 2.18 6.64 -16.69
C TRP A 51 1.31 7.29 -17.77
N GLU A 52 1.75 7.19 -19.04
CA GLU A 52 1.08 7.73 -20.21
C GLU A 52 -0.26 7.03 -20.51
N GLU A 53 -0.47 5.81 -20.03
CA GLU A 53 -1.71 5.04 -20.26
C GLU A 53 -2.85 5.46 -19.34
N TYR A 54 -2.56 6.17 -18.25
CA TYR A 54 -3.57 6.78 -17.40
C TYR A 54 -4.10 8.07 -18.02
N THR A 55 -5.39 8.32 -17.87
CA THR A 55 -6.00 9.61 -18.18
C THR A 55 -5.47 10.69 -17.24
N SER A 56 -5.58 11.96 -17.62
CA SER A 56 -5.17 13.07 -16.76
C SER A 56 -5.92 13.09 -15.42
N GLU A 57 -7.19 12.68 -15.41
CA GLU A 57 -8.01 12.56 -14.20
C GLU A 57 -7.47 11.46 -13.28
N GLU A 58 -7.22 10.26 -13.80
CA GLU A 58 -6.64 9.16 -13.01
C GLU A 58 -5.26 9.51 -12.43
N ARG A 59 -4.41 10.19 -13.21
CA ARG A 59 -3.10 10.66 -12.72
C ARG A 59 -3.25 11.65 -11.57
N ALA A 60 -4.18 12.60 -11.69
CA ALA A 60 -4.46 13.58 -10.64
C ALA A 60 -4.98 12.89 -9.36
N ASP A 61 -5.88 11.92 -9.51
CA ASP A 61 -6.41 11.13 -8.39
C ASP A 61 -5.31 10.33 -7.69
N ILE A 62 -4.43 9.67 -8.45
CA ILE A 62 -3.29 8.91 -7.91
C ILE A 62 -2.37 9.85 -7.12
N LEU A 63 -2.03 11.01 -7.67
CA LEU A 63 -1.14 11.98 -7.02
C LEU A 63 -1.76 12.52 -5.73
N LEU A 64 -3.03 12.93 -5.76
CA LEU A 64 -3.73 13.45 -4.60
C LEU A 64 -3.81 12.41 -3.47
N ALA A 65 -4.25 11.19 -3.79
CA ALA A 65 -4.33 10.11 -2.80
C ALA A 65 -2.96 9.78 -2.22
N TRP A 66 -1.90 9.80 -3.05
CA TRP A 66 -0.54 9.54 -2.58
C TRP A 66 -0.01 10.67 -1.68
N GLU A 67 -0.34 11.92 -1.98
CA GLU A 67 -0.01 13.07 -1.12
C GLU A 67 -0.67 12.96 0.25
N GLU A 68 -1.95 12.61 0.30
CA GLU A 68 -2.67 12.40 1.56
C GLU A 68 -2.04 11.29 2.41
N ILE A 69 -1.70 10.15 1.79
CA ILE A 69 -1.05 9.06 2.52
C ILE A 69 0.34 9.46 2.99
N ARG A 70 1.15 10.12 2.13
CA ARG A 70 2.49 10.55 2.52
C ARG A 70 2.49 11.56 3.66
N ALA A 71 1.47 12.42 3.74
CA ALA A 71 1.34 13.35 4.86
C ALA A 71 1.26 12.64 6.23
N THR A 72 0.89 11.35 6.25
CA THR A 72 0.85 10.55 7.49
C THR A 72 2.18 9.89 7.86
N ILE A 73 3.17 9.86 6.94
CA ILE A 73 4.46 9.20 7.18
C ILE A 73 5.23 9.81 8.38
N PRO A 74 5.32 11.14 8.56
CA PRO A 74 5.99 11.73 9.72
C PRO A 74 5.38 11.26 11.04
N ASP A 75 4.05 11.23 11.14
CA ASP A 75 3.36 10.75 12.34
C ASP A 75 3.67 9.28 12.63
N ARG A 76 3.74 8.45 11.58
CA ARG A 76 4.12 7.05 11.71
C ARG A 76 5.57 6.88 12.18
N ILE A 77 6.50 7.70 11.68
CA ILE A 77 7.90 7.70 12.14
C ILE A 77 7.98 8.05 13.62
N LEU A 78 7.29 9.11 14.08
CA LEU A 78 7.28 9.52 15.49
C LEU A 78 6.78 8.39 16.41
N GLN A 79 5.77 7.63 15.99
CA GLN A 79 5.29 6.47 16.73
C GLN A 79 6.36 5.37 16.86
N LEU A 80 7.08 5.07 15.78
CA LEU A 80 8.15 4.06 15.77
C LEU A 80 9.34 4.52 16.62
N GLU A 81 9.72 5.80 16.56
CA GLU A 81 10.77 6.38 17.39
C GLU A 81 10.45 6.26 18.89
N ALA A 82 9.20 6.50 19.29
CA ALA A 82 8.76 6.29 20.68
C ALA A 82 8.95 4.82 21.13
N ILE A 83 8.69 3.86 20.25
CA ILE A 83 8.92 2.43 20.52
C ILE A 83 10.42 2.14 20.65
N ILE A 84 11.26 2.71 19.77
CA ILE A 84 12.73 2.55 19.83
C ILE A 84 13.25 3.09 21.17
N ILE A 85 12.79 4.27 21.61
CA ILE A 85 13.21 4.87 22.87
C ILE A 85 12.92 3.93 24.05
N GLU A 86 11.71 3.38 24.12
CA GLU A 86 11.36 2.45 25.21
C GLU A 86 12.15 1.13 25.15
N LYS A 87 12.35 0.56 23.95
CA LYS A 87 13.19 -0.66 23.80
C LYS A 87 14.65 -0.41 24.15
N THR A 88 15.16 0.78 23.81
CA THR A 88 16.53 1.19 24.15
C THR A 88 16.68 1.34 25.67
N ARG A 89 15.67 1.89 26.34
CA ARG A 89 15.63 1.96 27.81
C ARG A 89 15.65 0.55 28.42
N GLN A 90 14.80 -0.36 27.94
CA GLN A 90 14.80 -1.76 28.39
C GLN A 90 16.16 -2.43 28.18
N LEU A 91 16.77 -2.25 27.00
CA LEU A 91 18.09 -2.81 26.70
C LEU A 91 19.17 -2.30 27.65
N SER A 92 19.10 -1.04 28.07
CA SER A 92 20.08 -0.44 28.97
C SER A 92 20.06 -1.02 30.40
N GLU A 93 18.93 -1.59 30.79
CA GLU A 93 18.71 -2.20 32.11
C GLU A 93 18.80 -3.74 32.06
N GLU A 94 18.95 -4.33 30.87
CA GLU A 94 18.87 -5.78 30.66
C GLU A 94 20.22 -6.48 30.87
N GLU A 95 20.26 -7.45 31.78
CA GLU A 95 21.46 -8.24 32.08
C GLU A 95 21.47 -9.60 31.34
N ASN A 96 20.31 -10.06 30.86
CA ASN A 96 20.21 -11.30 30.11
C ASN A 96 20.67 -11.11 28.66
N PHE A 97 21.82 -11.68 28.33
CA PHE A 97 22.41 -11.61 26.98
C PHE A 97 21.45 -11.98 25.84
N VAL A 98 20.66 -13.05 26.00
CA VAL A 98 19.71 -13.49 24.95
C VAL A 98 18.66 -12.41 24.75
N ARG A 99 18.12 -11.86 25.85
CA ARG A 99 17.14 -10.79 25.77
C ARG A 99 17.72 -9.50 25.21
N SER A 100 18.97 -9.16 25.52
CA SER A 100 19.67 -8.03 24.91
C SER A 100 19.82 -8.19 23.40
N CYS A 101 20.10 -9.41 22.90
CA CYS A 101 20.15 -9.69 21.47
C CYS A 101 18.78 -9.50 20.80
N GLU A 102 17.72 -10.02 21.40
CA GLU A 102 16.35 -9.85 20.91
C GLU A 102 15.97 -8.36 20.80
N LEU A 103 16.19 -7.60 21.87
CA LEU A 103 15.91 -6.16 21.90
C LEU A 103 16.69 -5.40 20.82
N ASN A 104 17.98 -5.72 20.63
CA ASN A 104 18.79 -5.13 19.56
C ASN A 104 18.23 -5.46 18.18
N SER A 105 17.81 -6.71 17.93
CA SER A 105 17.17 -7.09 16.67
C SER A 105 15.86 -6.32 16.46
N GLU A 106 15.01 -6.21 17.47
CA GLU A 106 13.76 -5.45 17.39
C GLU A 106 14.00 -3.96 17.09
N ILE A 107 15.00 -3.34 17.73
CA ILE A 107 15.41 -1.95 17.46
C ILE A 107 15.90 -1.79 16.02
N HIS A 108 16.72 -2.74 15.54
CA HIS A 108 17.24 -2.73 14.17
C HIS A 108 16.12 -2.82 13.13
N GLU A 109 15.12 -3.69 13.35
CA GLU A 109 13.96 -3.81 12.47
C GLU A 109 13.13 -2.51 12.43
N LEU A 110 12.92 -1.87 13.58
CA LEU A 110 12.24 -0.57 13.66
C LEU A 110 13.02 0.53 12.93
N ALA A 111 14.35 0.55 13.05
CA ALA A 111 15.19 1.50 12.34
C ALA A 111 15.15 1.28 10.82
N SER A 112 15.14 0.02 10.36
CA SER A 112 14.95 -0.32 8.94
C SER A 112 13.59 0.17 8.43
N LEU A 113 12.53 0.02 9.23
CA LEU A 113 11.20 0.53 8.90
C LEU A 113 11.18 2.06 8.74
N ILE A 114 11.78 2.78 9.68
CA ILE A 114 11.90 4.23 9.62
C ILE A 114 12.68 4.66 8.38
N ASN A 115 13.76 3.96 8.03
CA ASN A 115 14.52 4.24 6.82
C ASN A 115 13.66 4.11 5.56
N ASP A 116 12.87 3.04 5.46
CA ASP A 116 12.03 2.79 4.29
C ASP A 116 10.88 3.81 4.17
N LEU A 117 10.25 4.17 5.30
CA LEU A 117 9.29 5.27 5.37
C LEU A 117 9.90 6.59 4.89
N ASN A 118 11.13 6.89 5.32
CA ASN A 118 11.86 8.08 4.89
C ASN A 118 12.20 8.09 3.39
N ILE A 119 12.49 6.92 2.80
CA ILE A 119 12.64 6.80 1.34
C ILE A 119 11.32 7.18 0.67
N TRP A 120 10.20 6.58 1.08
CA TRP A 120 8.88 6.86 0.51
C TRP A 120 8.44 8.32 0.65
N PHE A 121 8.78 8.96 1.78
CA PHE A 121 8.51 10.37 2.00
C PHE A 121 9.24 11.28 0.98
N ARG A 122 10.44 10.89 0.53
CA ARG A 122 11.27 11.67 -0.39
C ARG A 122 11.04 11.43 -1.88
N VAL A 123 10.51 10.26 -2.28
CA VAL A 123 10.42 9.83 -3.71
C VAL A 123 9.76 10.85 -4.65
N GLN A 124 8.83 11.71 -4.20
CA GLN A 124 8.24 12.73 -5.08
C GLN A 124 9.05 14.04 -5.14
N GLN A 125 9.87 14.37 -4.15
CA GLN A 125 10.68 15.60 -4.19
C GLN A 125 11.74 15.56 -5.31
N ASP A 126 12.24 14.38 -5.64
CA ASP A 126 13.23 14.20 -6.71
C ASP A 126 12.62 14.34 -8.11
N HIS A 127 11.31 14.13 -8.28
CA HIS A 127 10.62 14.34 -9.54
C HIS A 127 10.36 15.84 -9.80
N ASP A 128 9.98 16.61 -8.79
CA ASP A 128 9.79 18.06 -8.93
C ASP A 128 11.11 18.81 -9.18
N THR A 129 12.21 18.34 -8.58
CA THR A 129 13.54 18.97 -8.74
C THR A 129 14.09 18.85 -10.17
N LYS A 130 13.68 17.81 -10.92
CA LYS A 130 14.15 17.58 -12.31
C LYS A 130 13.31 18.29 -13.38
N VAL A 131 12.16 18.88 -13.01
CA VAL A 131 11.27 19.58 -13.96
C VAL A 131 11.62 21.07 -14.08
N HIS A 132 12.54 21.58 -13.26
CA HIS A 132 12.95 23.00 -13.23
C HIS A 132 14.37 23.30 -13.73
N GLN A 133 14.95 22.45 -14.60
CA GLN A 133 16.26 22.73 -15.21
C GLN A 133 16.26 22.66 -16.73
#